data_AF-A0A9D1S5S0-F1
#
_entry.id   AF-A0A9D1S5S0-F1
#
_cell.length_a   1.000
_cell.length_b   1.000
_cell.length_c   1.000
_cell.angle_alpha   90.00
_cell.angle_beta   90.00
_cell.angle_gamma   90.00
#
_symmetry.space_group_name_H-M   'P 1'
#
loop_
_entity.id
_entity.type
_entity.pdbx_description
1 polymer ?
#
loop_
_entity_poly.entity_id
_entity_poly.type
_entity_poly.pdbx_seq_one_letter_code
_entity_poly.pdbx_strand_id
1 'polypeptide(L)'
;MIDWAAIKTEYINTGVCYRELAEKNGISRAAVAKHAAAEKWRELRSAPQEKTQSLAQLAEKLIETTGRAIDQLEGNVDTQKLKQLVSSVKELKEIMKALPDSNDNGQADHEALIQAIREAGNAD
;
A
#
# COMPACT_ATOMS: atom_id res chain seq x y z
N MET A 1 -4.96 -17.67 13.41
CA MET A 1 -3.82 -17.05 14.14
C MET A 1 -4.05 -15.54 14.13
N ILE A 2 -3.73 -14.80 15.19
CA ILE A 2 -3.97 -13.34 15.23
C ILE A 2 -2.92 -12.65 14.36
N ASP A 3 -3.37 -11.85 13.38
CA ASP A 3 -2.48 -11.07 12.54
C ASP A 3 -2.09 -9.75 13.22
N TRP A 4 -1.01 -9.81 14.00
CA TRP A 4 -0.47 -8.65 14.69
C TRP A 4 0.11 -7.59 13.73
N ALA A 5 0.53 -7.98 12.53
CA ALA A 5 1.11 -7.07 11.54
C ALA A 5 0.03 -6.18 10.90
N ALA A 6 -1.14 -6.74 10.60
CA ALA A 6 -2.29 -5.98 10.13
C ALA A 6 -2.79 -4.97 11.18
N ILE A 7 -2.94 -5.43 12.43
CA ILE A 7 -3.40 -4.59 13.56
C ILE A 7 -2.41 -3.43 13.82
N LYS A 8 -1.11 -3.71 13.74
CA LYS A 8 -0.04 -2.70 13.87
C LYS A 8 -0.13 -1.66 12.77
N THR A 9 -0.24 -2.10 11.52
CA THR A 9 -0.31 -1.23 10.34
C THR A 9 -1.52 -0.32 10.43
N GLU A 10 -2.67 -0.86 10.83
CA GLU A 10 -3.88 -0.06 11.03
C GLU A 10 -3.70 0.96 12.15
N TYR A 11 -3.13 0.59 13.30
CA TYR A 11 -2.87 1.53 14.39
C TYR A 11 -1.91 2.67 14.02
N ILE A 12 -0.83 2.35 13.32
CA ILE A 12 0.23 3.32 12.98
C ILE A 12 -0.26 4.30 11.91
N ASN A 13 -0.98 3.80 10.90
CA ASN A 13 -1.40 4.60 9.75
C ASN A 13 -2.73 5.32 9.93
N THR A 14 -3.53 4.93 10.93
CA THR A 14 -4.87 5.53 11.16
C THR A 14 -4.99 6.22 12.52
N GLY A 15 -6.12 6.91 12.71
CA GLY A 15 -6.47 7.61 13.95
C GLY A 15 -6.89 6.70 15.11
N VAL A 16 -7.11 5.41 14.86
CA VAL A 16 -7.85 4.50 15.76
C VAL A 16 -7.16 4.26 17.10
N CYS A 17 -7.97 3.90 18.10
CA CYS A 17 -7.50 3.53 19.44
C CYS A 17 -7.48 2.01 19.66
N TYR A 18 -6.75 1.56 20.70
CA TYR A 18 -6.64 0.12 21.01
C TYR A 18 -7.98 -0.57 21.33
N ARG A 19 -9.01 0.19 21.74
CA ARG A 19 -10.34 -0.36 21.98
C ARG A 19 -11.02 -0.75 20.67
N GLU A 20 -10.96 0.13 19.67
CA GLU A 20 -11.55 -0.12 18.34
C GLU A 20 -10.83 -1.27 17.63
N LEU A 21 -9.49 -1.33 17.74
CA LEU A 21 -8.71 -2.45 17.21
C LEU A 21 -9.07 -3.78 17.88
N ALA A 22 -9.27 -3.77 19.19
CA ALA A 22 -9.67 -4.95 19.97
C ALA A 22 -11.07 -5.44 19.58
N GLU A 23 -12.04 -4.54 19.47
CA GLU A 23 -13.42 -4.85 19.05
C GLU A 23 -13.46 -5.39 17.63
N LYS A 24 -12.74 -4.76 16.69
CA LYS A 24 -12.68 -5.18 15.27
C LYS A 24 -12.08 -6.57 15.09
N ASN A 25 -11.08 -6.91 15.89
CA ASN A 25 -10.33 -8.17 15.76
C ASN A 25 -10.78 -9.26 16.75
N GLY A 26 -11.81 -8.99 17.57
CA GLY A 26 -12.33 -9.96 18.55
C GLY A 26 -11.32 -10.34 19.65
N ILE A 27 -10.37 -9.46 19.97
CA ILE A 27 -9.29 -9.71 20.93
C ILE A 27 -9.39 -8.79 22.14
N SER A 28 -8.80 -9.18 23.27
CA SER A 28 -8.77 -8.33 24.46
C SER A 28 -7.90 -7.08 24.23
N ARG A 29 -8.38 -5.92 24.68
CA ARG A 29 -7.59 -4.67 24.71
C ARG A 29 -6.25 -4.85 25.43
N ALA A 30 -6.20 -5.69 26.46
CA ALA A 30 -4.97 -5.97 27.19
C ALA A 30 -3.92 -6.69 26.31
N ALA A 31 -4.37 -7.56 25.39
CA ALA A 31 -3.49 -8.23 24.44
C ALA A 31 -2.92 -7.22 23.43
N VAL A 32 -3.78 -6.34 22.88
CA VAL A 32 -3.33 -5.25 21.99
C VAL A 32 -2.32 -4.33 22.69
N ALA A 33 -2.59 -3.93 23.93
CA ALA A 33 -1.69 -3.09 24.70
C ALA A 33 -0.34 -3.76 24.97
N LYS A 34 -0.33 -5.07 25.27
CA LYS A 34 0.89 -5.84 25.50
C LYS A 34 1.78 -5.89 24.24
N HIS A 35 1.19 -6.18 23.09
CA HIS A 35 1.91 -6.19 21.81
C HIS A 35 2.39 -4.80 21.41
N ALA A 36 1.52 -3.80 21.55
CA ALA A 36 1.87 -2.41 21.22
C ALA A 36 2.99 -1.86 22.10
N ALA A 37 3.07 -2.28 23.37
CA ALA A 37 4.16 -1.92 24.27
C ALA A 37 5.47 -2.62 23.90
N ALA A 38 5.42 -3.93 23.60
CA ALA A 38 6.59 -4.72 23.20
C ALA A 38 7.28 -4.16 21.95
N GLU A 39 6.48 -3.65 21.01
CA GLU A 39 6.96 -3.12 19.72
C GLU A 39 6.94 -1.59 19.62
N LYS A 40 6.65 -0.90 20.73
CA LYS A 40 6.68 0.56 20.83
C LYS A 40 5.86 1.27 19.75
N TRP A 41 4.64 0.79 19.48
CA TRP A 41 3.81 1.29 18.38
C TRP A 41 3.52 2.80 18.45
N ARG A 42 3.45 3.37 19.65
CA ARG A 42 3.26 4.82 19.83
C ARG A 42 4.45 5.61 19.27
N GLU A 43 5.67 5.13 19.47
CA GLU A 43 6.88 5.74 18.91
C GLU A 43 6.88 5.64 17.39
N LEU A 44 6.51 4.48 16.85
CA LEU A 44 6.39 4.27 15.40
C LEU A 44 5.33 5.16 14.76
N ARG A 45 4.22 5.43 15.45
CA ARG A 45 3.16 6.35 15.01
C ARG A 45 3.58 7.82 15.07
N SER A 46 4.40 8.19 16.04
CA SER A 46 4.92 9.55 16.19
C SER A 46 6.19 9.82 15.36
N ALA A 47 6.89 8.78 14.93
CA ALA A 47 8.06 8.92 14.08
C ALA A 47 7.65 9.52 12.73
N PRO A 48 8.50 10.36 12.11
CA PRO A 48 8.37 10.72 10.71
C PRO A 48 8.61 9.45 9.88
N GLN A 49 7.60 8.59 9.77
CA GLN A 49 7.60 7.55 8.76
C GLN A 49 7.38 8.24 7.41
N GLU A 50 8.02 7.77 6.35
CA GLU A 50 7.48 7.92 5.00
C GLU A 50 6.12 7.22 5.03
N LYS A 51 5.09 7.95 5.49
CA LYS A 51 3.72 7.47 5.53
C LYS A 51 3.49 6.96 4.13
N THR A 52 3.25 5.65 3.99
CA THR A 52 2.80 5.04 2.74
C THR A 52 1.63 5.89 2.29
N GLN A 53 1.90 6.80 1.34
CA GLN A 53 0.94 7.78 0.91
C GLN A 53 -0.23 6.96 0.39
N SER A 54 -1.43 7.26 0.85
CA SER A 54 -2.59 6.53 0.35
C SER A 54 -2.64 6.71 -1.17
N LEU A 55 -3.20 5.75 -1.90
CA LEU A 55 -3.33 5.84 -3.36
C LEU A 55 -3.98 7.17 -3.78
N ALA A 56 -4.94 7.66 -2.99
CA ALA A 56 -5.56 8.96 -3.18
C ALA A 56 -4.53 10.12 -3.10
N GLN A 57 -3.65 10.11 -2.09
CA GLN A 57 -2.61 11.13 -1.93
C GLN A 57 -1.55 11.07 -3.04
N LEU A 58 -1.21 9.87 -3.52
CA LEU A 58 -0.31 9.71 -4.66
C LEU A 58 -0.96 10.21 -5.96
N ALA A 59 -2.22 9.85 -6.20
CA ALA A 59 -2.97 10.31 -7.35
C ALA A 59 -3.11 11.83 -7.37
N GLU A 60 -3.40 12.45 -6.22
CA GLU A 60 -3.54 13.90 -6.10
C GLU A 60 -2.22 14.63 -6.33
N LYS A 61 -1.12 14.12 -5.77
CA LYS A 61 0.23 14.63 -6.04
C LYS A 61 0.63 14.46 -7.51
N LEU A 62 0.21 13.36 -8.15
CA LEU A 62 0.44 13.12 -9.56
C LEU A 62 -0.32 14.13 -10.44
N ILE A 63 -1.59 14.39 -10.13
CA ILE A 63 -2.42 15.40 -10.81
C ILE A 63 -1.76 16.78 -10.69
N GLU A 64 -1.36 17.18 -9.48
CA GLU A 64 -0.73 18.48 -9.23
C GLU A 64 0.60 18.62 -9.98
N THR A 65 1.42 17.57 -10.00
CA THR A 65 2.71 17.57 -10.70
C THR A 65 2.52 17.57 -12.22
N THR A 66 1.50 16.88 -12.73
CA THR A 66 1.15 16.86 -14.15
C THR A 66 0.59 18.23 -14.58
N GLY A 67 -0.25 18.86 -13.77
CA GLY A 67 -0.76 20.21 -14.02
C GLY A 67 0.38 21.23 -14.14
N ARG A 68 1.31 21.22 -13.18
CA ARG A 68 2.52 22.07 -13.25
C ARG A 68 3.39 21.79 -14.47
N ALA A 69 3.55 20.52 -14.86
CA ALA A 69 4.30 20.17 -16.06
C ALA A 69 3.61 20.68 -17.33
N ILE A 70 2.27 20.62 -17.40
CA ILE A 70 1.48 21.17 -18.51
C ILE A 70 1.59 22.70 -18.55
N ASP A 71 1.50 23.37 -17.40
CA ASP A 71 1.61 24.84 -17.32
C ASP A 71 3.02 25.34 -17.69
N GLN A 72 4.06 24.54 -17.42
CA GLN A 72 5.44 24.84 -17.83
C GLN A 72 5.72 24.53 -19.31
N LEU A 73 4.80 23.86 -20.00
CA LEU A 73 4.90 23.49 -21.42
C LEU A 73 4.19 24.53 -22.30
N GLU A 74 4.56 25.81 -22.18
CA GLU A 74 4.23 26.80 -23.22
C GLU A 74 5.08 26.52 -24.48
N GLY A 75 4.45 25.94 -25.52
CA GLY A 75 4.87 26.20 -26.90
C GLY A 75 5.02 25.00 -27.86
N ASN A 76 5.19 23.76 -27.41
CA ASN A 76 5.15 22.61 -28.32
C ASN A 76 4.88 21.32 -27.54
N VAL A 77 3.60 20.96 -27.41
CA VAL A 77 3.21 19.74 -26.70
C VAL A 77 3.57 18.54 -27.56
N ASP A 78 4.64 17.84 -27.19
CA ASP A 78 4.93 16.51 -27.71
C ASP A 78 3.89 15.54 -27.16
N THR A 79 2.76 15.46 -27.88
CA THR A 79 1.62 14.61 -27.53
C THR A 79 1.99 13.14 -27.38
N GLN A 80 3.15 12.68 -27.89
CA GLN A 80 3.65 11.34 -27.59
C GLN A 80 4.09 11.19 -26.14
N LYS A 81 4.77 12.18 -25.55
CA LYS A 81 5.21 12.11 -24.14
C LYS A 81 4.03 12.09 -23.18
N LEU A 82 2.99 12.87 -23.48
CA LEU A 82 1.73 12.83 -22.72
C LEU A 82 1.03 11.47 -22.85
N LYS A 83 0.96 10.89 -24.05
CA LYS A 83 0.38 9.56 -24.25
C LYS A 83 1.18 8.48 -23.49
N GLN A 84 2.51 8.57 -23.50
CA GLN A 84 3.36 7.66 -22.72
C GLN A 84 3.10 7.79 -21.22
N LEU A 85 3.02 9.03 -20.69
CA LEU A 85 2.72 9.27 -19.28
C LEU A 85 1.35 8.67 -18.90
N VAL A 86 0.33 8.87 -19.73
CA VAL A 86 -1.01 8.31 -19.53
C VAL A 86 -1.01 6.77 -19.58
N SER A 87 -0.24 6.17 -20.49
CA SER A 87 -0.07 4.71 -20.54
C SER A 87 0.61 4.18 -19.28
N SER A 88 1.70 4.79 -18.82
CA SER A 88 2.40 4.36 -17.60
C SER A 88 1.50 4.47 -16.37
N VAL A 89 0.65 5.49 -16.27
CA VAL A 89 -0.35 5.62 -15.19
C VAL A 89 -1.42 4.54 -15.27
N LYS A 90 -1.88 4.17 -16.49
CA LYS A 90 -2.81 3.04 -16.67
C LYS A 90 -2.17 1.72 -16.30
N GLU A 91 -0.92 1.48 -16.70
CA GLU A 91 -0.17 0.27 -16.34
C GLU A 91 0.01 0.16 -14.82
N LEU A 92 0.39 1.24 -14.16
CA LEU A 92 0.46 1.29 -12.70
C LEU A 92 -0.89 0.97 -12.05
N LYS A 93 -1.99 1.51 -12.56
CA LYS A 93 -3.34 1.20 -12.07
C LYS A 93 -3.70 -0.28 -12.23
N GLU A 94 -3.35 -0.90 -13.35
CA GLU A 94 -3.63 -2.32 -13.58
C GLU A 94 -2.74 -3.23 -12.72
N ILE A 95 -1.45 -2.88 -12.53
CA ILE A 95 -0.57 -3.56 -11.58
C ILE A 95 -1.14 -3.47 -10.15
N MET A 96 -1.67 -2.31 -9.77
CA MET A 96 -2.30 -2.14 -8.45
C MET A 96 -3.58 -2.95 -8.27
N LYS A 97 -4.38 -3.16 -9.32
CA LYS A 97 -5.53 -4.06 -9.26
C LYS A 97 -5.14 -5.53 -9.22
N ALA A 98 -4.00 -5.87 -9.81
CA ALA A 98 -3.47 -7.23 -9.84
C ALA A 98 -2.79 -7.61 -8.50
N LEU A 99 -2.51 -6.64 -7.64
CA LEU A 99 -2.19 -6.90 -6.24
C LEU A 99 -3.48 -7.30 -5.52
N PRO A 100 -3.56 -8.51 -4.92
CA PRO A 100 -4.68 -8.85 -4.08
C PRO A 100 -4.73 -7.85 -2.91
N ASP A 101 -5.90 -7.26 -2.65
CA ASP A 101 -6.19 -6.60 -1.39
C ASP A 101 -5.77 -7.59 -0.31
N SER A 102 -4.66 -7.32 0.37
CA SER A 102 -4.09 -8.24 1.36
C SER A 102 -4.99 -8.20 2.60
N ASN A 103 -6.11 -8.90 2.50
CA ASN A 103 -6.97 -9.29 3.61
C ASN A 103 -7.43 -10.75 3.46
N ASP A 104 -6.74 -11.57 2.67
CA ASP A 104 -7.00 -13.00 2.63
C ASP A 104 -5.72 -13.82 2.81
N ASN A 105 -5.85 -14.88 3.60
CA ASN A 105 -4.79 -15.74 4.13
C ASN A 105 -4.02 -16.48 3.02
N GLY A 106 -3.11 -15.81 2.32
CA GLY A 106 -2.50 -16.33 1.08
C GLY A 106 -1.01 -16.71 1.15
N GLN A 107 -0.48 -17.15 2.30
CA GLN A 107 0.93 -17.57 2.36
C GLN A 107 1.19 -18.87 1.56
N ALA A 108 0.14 -19.67 1.31
CA ALA A 108 0.19 -20.83 0.42
C ALA A 108 0.16 -20.45 -1.08
N ASP A 109 -0.47 -19.33 -1.43
CA ASP A 109 -0.66 -18.94 -2.82
C ASP A 109 0.54 -18.19 -3.39
N HIS A 110 1.28 -17.43 -2.56
CA HIS A 110 2.48 -16.76 -3.03
C HIS A 110 3.60 -17.72 -3.40
N GLU A 111 3.76 -18.81 -2.63
CA GLU A 111 4.74 -19.86 -2.91
C GLU A 111 4.33 -20.68 -4.15
N ALA A 112 3.03 -20.96 -4.32
CA ALA A 112 2.50 -21.59 -5.53
C ALA A 112 2.68 -20.71 -6.78
N LEU A 113 2.50 -19.39 -6.66
CA LEU A 113 2.71 -18.45 -7.77
C LEU A 113 4.19 -18.33 -8.15
N ILE A 114 5.09 -18.28 -7.15
CA ILE A 114 6.55 -18.26 -7.37
C ILE A 114 6.99 -19.57 -8.05
N GLN A 115 6.41 -20.70 -7.65
CA GLN A 115 6.71 -22.01 -8.25
C GLN A 115 6.20 -22.10 -9.70
N ALA A 116 4.97 -21.65 -9.98
CA ALA A 116 4.42 -21.63 -11.34
C ALA A 116 5.21 -20.74 -12.31
N ILE A 117 5.71 -19.59 -11.84
CA ILE A 117 6.57 -18.70 -12.64
C ILE A 117 7.92 -19.37 -12.94
N ARG A 118 8.48 -20.09 -11.95
CA ARG A 118 9.75 -20.80 -12.12
C ARG A 118 9.64 -21.99 -13.08
N GLU A 119 8.49 -22.68 -13.09
CA GLU A 119 8.20 -23.77 -14.02
C GLU A 119 7.93 -23.27 -15.45
N ALA A 120 7.18 -22.19 -15.60
CA ALA A 120 6.93 -21.57 -16.92
C ALA A 120 8.21 -20.97 -17.54
N GLY A 121 9.19 -20.57 -16.72
CA GLY A 121 10.49 -20.09 -17.18
C GLY A 121 11.52 -21.20 -17.47
N ASN A 122 11.22 -22.45 -17.12
CA ASN A 122 12.12 -23.60 -17.30
C ASN A 122 11.53 -24.68 -18.23
N ALA A 123 10.38 -24.39 -18.86
CA ALA A 123 9.85 -25.16 -19.98
C ALA A 123 10.37 -24.52 -21.29
N ASP A 124 11.45 -25.10 -21.83
CA ASP A 124 11.89 -24.92 -23.21
C ASP A 124 10.75 -25.17 -24.23
#